data_AF-A0A970QES1-F1
#
_entry.id   AF-A0A970QES1-F1
#
_cell.length_a   1.000
_cell.length_b   1.000
_cell.length_c   1.000
_cell.angle_alpha   90.00
_cell.angle_beta   90.00
_cell.angle_gamma   90.00
#
_symmetry.space_group_name_H-M   'P 1'
#
loop_
_entity.id
_entity.type
_entity.pdbx_description
1 polymer ?
#
loop_
_entity_poly.entity_id
_entity_poly.type
_entity_poly.pdbx_seq_one_letter_code
_entity_poly.pdbx_strand_id
1 'polypeptide(L)'
;MSGYDFVDSNRSASQDQGTPLHVRRGRQRLVVRMKSGTVHYGISFGLNRRVAEFHLDLQNVQGESQNRTSRIAFEDVKAVFYVKSFDGHFSDDDFQTWPLPESRPIIIKFQDGELLTGRPVHTTWKEEERFFLIPEEQDGNNIMILVERSAVASLYDAKTYMQRLQQAFDAFKEKHGRPGMLEDECWGDFYFSRQEYIDAQRYYRSLYEQDRSNERFIKKLCTARYNIGVRHIKSRNYSQALRIMEQILKLDPHHKHAAEKLEKLEAHISKRR
;
A
#
# COMPACT_ATOMS: atom_id res chain seq x y z
N MET A 1 46.53 -25.47 47.39
CA MET A 1 46.25 -25.49 45.94
C MET A 1 45.20 -24.44 45.66
N SER A 2 45.66 -23.31 45.16
CA SER A 2 44.89 -22.16 44.71
C SER A 2 44.29 -22.43 43.33
N GLY A 3 43.14 -21.84 43.04
CA GLY A 3 42.57 -21.81 41.69
C GLY A 3 41.20 -21.15 41.69
N TYR A 4 41.19 -19.85 41.94
CA TYR A 4 40.07 -18.97 41.62
C TYR A 4 40.00 -18.87 40.09
N ASP A 5 38.92 -19.35 39.48
CA ASP A 5 38.62 -19.05 38.09
C ASP A 5 37.48 -18.04 37.98
N PHE A 6 37.76 -17.07 37.13
CA PHE A 6 37.16 -15.76 36.95
C PHE A 6 35.68 -15.84 36.53
N VAL A 7 34.84 -15.08 37.24
CA VAL A 7 33.54 -14.66 36.75
C VAL A 7 33.79 -13.54 35.74
N ASP A 8 33.62 -13.82 34.45
CA ASP A 8 33.68 -12.80 33.40
C ASP A 8 32.26 -12.28 33.11
N SER A 9 31.84 -11.36 33.97
CA SER A 9 30.69 -10.49 33.78
C SER A 9 31.08 -9.29 32.92
N ASN A 10 30.77 -9.32 31.62
CA ASN A 10 30.35 -8.16 30.81
C ASN A 10 30.41 -8.47 29.31
N ARG A 11 29.27 -8.85 28.72
CA ARG A 11 28.90 -8.43 27.37
C ARG A 11 27.39 -8.18 27.31
N SER A 12 26.99 -6.97 27.71
CA SER A 12 25.75 -6.37 27.26
C SER A 12 25.83 -6.20 25.74
N ALA A 13 25.43 -7.23 25.00
CA ALA A 13 25.18 -7.13 23.58
C ALA A 13 23.96 -6.22 23.39
N SER A 14 24.24 -4.96 23.07
CA SER A 14 23.30 -4.02 22.47
C SER A 14 22.48 -4.74 21.41
N GLN A 15 21.16 -4.76 21.63
CA GLN A 15 20.13 -5.35 20.76
C GLN A 15 20.40 -5.03 19.28
N ASP A 16 20.74 -6.05 18.51
CA ASP A 16 20.79 -6.01 17.06
C ASP A 16 19.34 -5.99 16.52
N GLN A 17 18.71 -4.81 16.56
CA GLN A 17 17.31 -4.59 16.13
C GLN A 17 17.21 -4.50 14.59
N GLY A 18 17.65 -5.56 13.90
CA GLY A 18 17.41 -5.76 12.47
C GLY A 18 15.92 -5.97 12.16
N THR A 19 15.61 -6.24 10.90
CA THR A 19 14.29 -6.71 10.46
C THR A 19 13.82 -7.82 11.42
N PRO A 20 12.66 -7.68 12.11
CA PRO A 20 12.25 -8.59 13.18
C PRO A 20 11.99 -10.04 12.70
N LEU A 21 11.91 -10.22 11.39
CA LEU A 21 11.95 -11.53 10.76
C LEU A 21 13.39 -12.05 10.73
N HIS A 22 13.70 -13.06 11.56
CA HIS A 22 14.82 -13.99 11.34
C HIS A 22 14.54 -14.90 10.12
N VAL A 23 14.16 -14.32 8.98
CA VAL A 23 14.32 -15.00 7.71
C VAL A 23 15.84 -15.08 7.52
N ARG A 24 16.39 -16.30 7.59
CA ARG A 24 17.79 -16.63 7.28
C ARG A 24 18.36 -15.62 6.30
N ARG A 25 19.40 -14.86 6.70
CA ARG A 25 20.13 -13.81 5.95
C ARG A 25 20.11 -14.05 4.44
N GLY A 26 19.00 -13.72 3.82
CA GLY A 26 18.60 -14.18 2.52
C GLY A 26 17.97 -13.00 1.84
N ARG A 27 18.15 -12.96 0.52
CA ARG A 27 17.67 -11.90 -0.35
C ARG A 27 16.16 -11.71 -0.16
N GLN A 28 15.76 -10.66 0.53
CA GLN A 28 14.34 -10.34 0.75
C GLN A 28 13.80 -9.58 -0.47
N ARG A 29 12.66 -10.02 -1.00
CA ARG A 29 11.95 -9.32 -2.07
C ARG A 29 11.23 -8.12 -1.49
N LEU A 30 11.54 -6.95 -2.03
CA LEU A 30 11.02 -5.66 -1.57
C LEU A 30 10.27 -4.97 -2.69
N VAL A 31 9.08 -4.49 -2.37
CA VAL A 31 8.37 -3.47 -3.14
C VAL A 31 8.49 -2.16 -2.37
N VAL A 32 9.27 -1.22 -2.89
CA VAL A 32 9.45 0.09 -2.28
C VAL A 32 8.48 1.07 -2.93
N ARG A 33 7.57 1.61 -2.14
CA ARG A 33 6.66 2.68 -2.57
C ARG A 33 7.22 4.03 -2.15
N MET A 34 7.40 4.92 -3.12
CA MET A 34 7.88 6.28 -2.92
C MET A 34 6.72 7.24 -2.63
N LYS A 35 6.98 8.35 -1.93
CA LYS A 35 6.01 9.43 -1.71
C LYS A 35 5.54 10.07 -3.03
N SER A 36 6.38 10.04 -4.06
CA SER A 36 6.03 10.46 -5.43
C SER A 36 4.98 9.57 -6.11
N GLY A 37 4.71 8.38 -5.55
CA GLY A 37 3.91 7.33 -6.19
C GLY A 37 4.70 6.43 -7.14
N THR A 38 6.02 6.63 -7.30
CA THR A 38 6.90 5.68 -7.98
C THR A 38 7.02 4.39 -7.17
N VAL A 39 7.15 3.25 -7.86
CA VAL A 39 7.33 1.93 -7.25
C VAL A 39 8.62 1.31 -7.76
N HIS A 40 9.44 0.81 -6.85
CA HIS A 40 10.64 0.02 -7.18
C HIS A 40 10.47 -1.42 -6.69
N TYR A 41 10.89 -2.36 -7.51
CA TYR A 41 10.95 -3.78 -7.19
C TYR A 41 12.42 -4.16 -7.09
N GLY A 42 12.77 -4.98 -6.10
CA GLY A 42 14.15 -5.40 -5.97
C GLY A 42 14.42 -6.19 -4.72
N ILE A 43 15.71 -6.43 -4.50
CA ILE A 43 16.21 -7.20 -3.38
C ILE A 43 17.13 -6.32 -2.56
N SER A 44 17.09 -6.46 -1.23
CA SER A 44 18.10 -5.91 -0.34
C SER A 44 18.64 -7.00 0.58
N PHE A 45 19.94 -6.96 0.86
CA PHE A 45 20.63 -7.91 1.74
C PHE A 45 20.43 -7.61 3.23
N GLY A 46 19.81 -6.47 3.55
CA GLY A 46 19.47 -6.09 4.91
C GLY A 46 19.09 -4.61 4.96
N LEU A 47 17.88 -4.33 5.43
CA LEU A 47 17.43 -2.96 5.67
C LEU A 47 17.81 -2.55 7.08
N ASN A 48 18.71 -1.58 7.20
CA ASN A 48 18.94 -0.89 8.46
C ASN A 48 18.01 0.31 8.54
N ARG A 49 16.94 0.20 9.32
CA ARG A 49 15.94 1.26 9.48
C ARG A 49 16.44 2.51 10.23
N ARG A 50 17.67 2.52 10.76
CA ARG A 50 18.24 3.66 11.51
C ARG A 50 19.14 4.56 10.65
N VAL A 51 19.54 4.11 9.46
CA VAL A 51 20.30 4.95 8.51
C VAL A 51 19.34 5.71 7.60
N ALA A 52 19.83 6.77 6.96
CA ALA A 52 19.02 7.64 6.11
C ALA A 52 18.61 6.98 4.77
N GLU A 53 19.26 5.90 4.38
CA GLU A 53 19.13 5.30 3.04
C GLU A 53 19.53 3.83 3.01
N PHE A 54 19.18 3.15 1.92
CA PHE A 54 19.57 1.77 1.67
C PHE A 54 19.84 1.51 0.19
N HIS A 55 20.47 0.37 -0.08
CA HIS A 55 20.71 -0.13 -1.44
C HIS A 55 19.65 -1.17 -1.81
N LEU A 56 19.10 -1.03 -3.02
CA LEU A 56 18.15 -1.94 -3.62
C LEU A 56 18.68 -2.43 -4.96
N ASP A 57 18.92 -3.73 -5.08
CA ASP A 57 19.24 -4.36 -6.36
C ASP A 57 17.94 -4.50 -7.16
N LEU A 58 17.81 -3.69 -8.22
CA LEU A 58 16.57 -3.53 -8.95
C LEU A 58 16.22 -4.78 -9.75
N GLN A 59 14.94 -5.13 -9.71
CA GLN A 59 14.33 -6.19 -10.48
C GLN A 59 13.07 -5.67 -11.19
N ASN A 60 12.64 -6.36 -12.24
CA ASN A 60 11.31 -6.11 -12.82
C ASN A 60 10.22 -6.89 -12.05
N VAL A 61 8.97 -6.74 -12.47
CA VAL A 61 7.81 -7.40 -11.84
C VAL A 61 7.89 -8.92 -11.95
N GLN A 62 8.63 -9.44 -12.93
CA GLN A 62 8.88 -10.87 -13.14
C GLN A 62 10.04 -11.40 -12.26
N GLY A 63 10.72 -10.52 -11.52
CA GLY A 63 11.86 -10.90 -10.66
C GLY A 63 13.20 -10.98 -11.37
N GLU A 64 13.29 -10.54 -12.63
CA GLU A 64 14.53 -10.54 -13.40
C GLU A 64 15.41 -9.36 -12.96
N SER A 65 16.70 -9.63 -12.78
CA SER A 65 17.70 -8.60 -12.44
C SER A 65 17.80 -7.55 -13.53
N GLN A 66 17.77 -6.28 -13.14
CA GLN A 66 18.08 -5.16 -14.03
C GLN A 66 19.58 -4.81 -14.03
N ASN A 67 20.41 -5.59 -13.32
CA ASN A 67 21.85 -5.36 -13.13
C ASN A 67 22.19 -3.93 -12.69
N ARG A 68 21.30 -3.34 -11.88
CA ARG A 68 21.41 -1.98 -11.38
C ARG A 68 21.05 -1.94 -9.91
N THR A 69 21.91 -1.34 -9.11
CA THR A 69 21.61 -1.03 -7.71
C THR A 69 21.17 0.43 -7.61
N SER A 70 20.08 0.67 -6.91
CA SER A 70 19.59 2.02 -6.60
C SER A 70 19.85 2.33 -5.13
N ARG A 71 20.34 3.53 -4.87
CA ARG A 71 20.41 4.12 -3.53
C ARG A 71 19.09 4.84 -3.27
N ILE A 72 18.36 4.42 -2.24
CA ILE A 72 17.03 4.95 -1.91
C ILE A 72 17.10 5.63 -0.55
N ALA A 73 16.83 6.94 -0.52
CA ALA A 73 16.69 7.69 0.71
C ALA A 73 15.32 7.41 1.34
N PHE A 74 15.29 7.13 2.64
CA PHE A 74 14.05 6.85 3.35
C PHE A 74 13.12 8.07 3.42
N GLU A 75 13.66 9.29 3.38
CA GLU A 75 12.85 10.50 3.35
C GLU A 75 11.91 10.57 2.14
N ASP A 76 12.25 9.89 1.05
CA ASP A 76 11.42 9.81 -0.16
C ASP A 76 10.49 8.59 -0.15
N VAL A 77 10.66 7.67 0.81
CA VAL A 77 9.89 6.43 0.92
C VAL A 77 8.56 6.70 1.64
N LYS A 78 7.50 6.07 1.15
CA LYS A 78 6.23 5.94 1.87
C LYS A 78 6.26 4.70 2.77
N ALA A 79 6.54 3.55 2.16
CA ALA A 79 6.63 2.28 2.84
C ALA A 79 7.43 1.27 2.00
N VAL A 80 8.09 0.33 2.68
CA VAL A 80 8.74 -0.83 2.07
C VAL A 80 7.96 -2.08 2.43
N PHE A 81 7.50 -2.80 1.41
CA PHE A 81 6.73 -4.02 1.56
C PHE A 81 7.65 -5.22 1.33
N TYR A 82 7.73 -6.09 2.32
CA TYR A 82 8.32 -7.42 2.19
C TYR A 82 7.27 -8.32 1.58
N VAL A 83 7.54 -8.83 0.38
CA VAL A 83 6.53 -9.55 -0.40
C VAL A 83 6.93 -11.00 -0.66
N LYS A 84 5.93 -11.86 -0.84
CA LYS A 84 6.11 -13.25 -1.25
C LYS A 84 6.60 -13.31 -2.70
N SER A 85 5.95 -12.54 -3.60
CA SER A 85 6.34 -12.33 -5.00
C SER A 85 6.12 -10.88 -5.46
N PHE A 86 6.68 -10.47 -6.60
CA PHE A 86 6.49 -9.09 -7.11
C PHE A 86 5.23 -8.91 -7.94
N ASP A 87 4.78 -9.98 -8.61
CA ASP A 87 3.59 -9.99 -9.44
C ASP A 87 2.33 -10.36 -8.65
N GLY A 88 2.48 -10.85 -7.42
CA GLY A 88 1.39 -11.24 -6.53
C GLY A 88 0.97 -12.69 -6.69
N HIS A 89 1.59 -13.47 -7.58
CA HIS A 89 1.35 -14.90 -7.68
C HIS A 89 2.36 -15.64 -6.80
N PHE A 90 1.87 -16.39 -5.82
CA PHE A 90 2.67 -17.20 -4.90
C PHE A 90 1.86 -18.43 -4.48
N SER A 91 2.55 -19.49 -4.04
CA SER A 91 1.90 -20.64 -3.41
C SER A 91 1.86 -20.42 -1.90
N ASP A 92 0.72 -20.65 -1.26
CA ASP A 92 0.61 -20.52 0.21
C ASP A 92 1.53 -21.51 0.94
N ASP A 93 1.75 -22.69 0.36
CA ASP A 93 2.61 -23.74 0.93
C ASP A 93 4.08 -23.32 1.07
N ASP A 94 4.52 -22.30 0.31
CA ASP A 94 5.89 -21.80 0.35
C ASP A 94 6.13 -20.81 1.49
N PHE A 95 5.07 -20.33 2.17
CA PHE A 95 5.15 -19.24 3.13
C PHE A 95 4.46 -19.57 4.46
N GLN A 96 5.22 -19.45 5.54
CA GLN A 96 4.70 -19.64 6.89
C GLN A 96 3.87 -18.43 7.34
N THR A 97 2.70 -18.71 7.93
CA THR A 97 1.89 -17.73 8.68
C THR A 97 2.61 -17.31 9.96
N TRP A 98 2.66 -16.02 10.22
CA TRP A 98 3.40 -15.45 11.35
C TRP A 98 2.46 -15.21 12.53
N PRO A 99 2.90 -15.46 13.78
CA PRO A 99 2.11 -15.06 14.94
C PRO A 99 1.91 -13.55 14.90
N LEU A 100 0.65 -13.12 15.01
CA LEU A 100 0.33 -11.70 15.08
C LEU A 100 0.89 -11.12 16.39
N PRO A 101 1.49 -9.92 16.35
CA PRO A 101 1.93 -9.24 17.57
C PRO A 101 0.76 -9.03 18.55
N GLU A 102 1.06 -9.01 19.86
CA GLU A 102 0.05 -8.72 20.89
C GLU A 102 -0.50 -7.30 20.81
N SER A 103 0.20 -6.41 20.09
CA SER A 103 -0.24 -5.04 19.85
C SER A 103 -1.62 -5.01 19.19
N ARG A 104 -2.39 -3.96 19.51
CA ARG A 104 -3.69 -3.74 18.87
C ARG A 104 -3.49 -3.31 17.41
N PRO A 105 -4.38 -3.75 16.50
CA PRO A 105 -4.31 -3.32 15.12
C PRO A 105 -4.56 -1.81 15.02
N ILE A 106 -3.82 -1.19 14.12
CA ILE A 106 -3.94 0.23 13.79
C ILE A 106 -4.30 0.42 12.33
N ILE A 107 -4.88 1.57 12.03
CA ILE A 107 -5.08 2.07 10.67
C ILE A 107 -4.18 3.27 10.47
N ILE A 108 -3.33 3.18 9.46
CA ILE A 108 -2.41 4.21 9.00
C ILE A 108 -3.06 4.88 7.80
N LYS A 109 -3.23 6.20 7.87
CA LYS A 109 -3.58 7.01 6.70
C LYS A 109 -2.34 7.74 6.22
N PHE A 110 -1.92 7.49 5.00
CA PHE A 110 -0.80 8.18 4.35
C PHE A 110 -1.22 9.58 3.86
N GLN A 111 -0.23 10.42 3.57
CA GLN A 111 -0.43 11.79 3.06
C GLN A 111 -1.19 11.84 1.72
N ASP A 112 -1.13 10.78 0.91
CA ASP A 112 -1.89 10.68 -0.33
C ASP A 112 -3.29 10.06 -0.15
N GLY A 113 -3.68 9.79 1.09
CA GLY A 113 -4.99 9.28 1.47
C GLY A 113 -5.12 7.76 1.44
N GLU A 114 -4.09 7.02 1.02
CA GLU A 114 -4.08 5.56 1.10
C GLU A 114 -4.17 5.10 2.56
N LEU A 115 -4.94 4.05 2.81
CA LEU A 115 -5.10 3.42 4.12
C LEU A 115 -4.33 2.10 4.17
N LEU A 116 -3.69 1.83 5.30
CA LEU A 116 -3.02 0.56 5.59
C LEU A 116 -3.38 0.09 6.99
N THR A 117 -3.74 -1.17 7.13
CA THR A 117 -4.11 -1.79 8.41
C THR A 117 -3.09 -2.85 8.80
N GLY A 118 -2.76 -2.93 10.09
CA GLY A 118 -1.94 -4.00 10.64
C GLY A 118 -1.51 -3.75 12.08
N ARG A 119 -0.63 -4.61 12.58
CA ARG A 119 -0.12 -4.58 13.96
C ARG A 119 1.33 -4.14 14.01
N PRO A 120 1.65 -3.12 14.81
CA PRO A 120 3.04 -2.76 15.07
C PRO A 120 3.79 -3.92 15.74
N VAL A 121 5.02 -4.16 15.30
CA VAL A 121 5.83 -5.27 15.82
C VAL A 121 6.47 -4.92 17.16
N HIS A 122 6.96 -3.69 17.33
CA HIS A 122 7.67 -3.26 18.53
C HIS A 122 6.78 -2.39 19.41
N THR A 123 7.02 -2.36 20.72
CA THR A 123 6.28 -1.51 21.66
C THR A 123 6.61 -0.02 21.54
N THR A 124 7.85 0.30 21.15
CA THR A 124 8.39 1.65 20.92
C THR A 124 8.06 2.22 19.53
N TRP A 125 7.16 1.58 18.80
CA TRP A 125 6.87 1.93 17.41
C TRP A 125 6.39 3.36 17.25
N LYS A 126 5.85 4.01 18.29
CA LYS A 126 5.30 5.38 18.21
C LYS A 126 6.39 6.44 18.14
N GLU A 127 7.53 6.16 18.76
CA GLU A 127 8.68 7.07 18.86
C GLU A 127 9.67 6.88 17.70
N GLU A 128 9.58 5.77 16.97
CA GLU A 128 10.48 5.44 15.86
C GLU A 128 10.13 6.20 14.57
N GLU A 129 11.13 6.75 13.88
CA GLU A 129 10.99 7.32 12.52
C GLU A 129 10.44 6.30 11.52
N ARG A 130 10.80 5.02 11.72
CA ARG A 130 10.41 3.90 10.87
C ARG A 130 10.03 2.73 11.73
N PHE A 131 8.85 2.17 11.51
CA PHE A 131 8.36 1.05 12.31
C PHE A 131 7.80 -0.05 11.43
N PHE A 132 7.93 -1.29 11.91
CA PHE A 132 7.38 -2.45 11.23
C PHE A 132 5.93 -2.69 11.60
N LEU A 133 5.17 -3.11 10.60
CA LEU A 133 3.77 -3.49 10.68
C LEU A 133 3.62 -4.90 10.06
N ILE A 134 2.91 -5.79 10.76
CA ILE A 134 2.44 -7.05 10.19
C ILE A 134 0.98 -6.85 9.76
N PRO A 135 0.60 -7.10 8.49
CA PRO A 135 -0.79 -7.02 8.05
C PRO A 135 -1.71 -7.92 8.88
N GLU A 136 -2.96 -7.49 9.12
CA GLU A 136 -3.97 -8.37 9.74
C GLU A 136 -4.28 -9.58 8.83
N GLU A 137 -4.39 -9.33 7.53
CA GLU A 137 -4.63 -10.33 6.48
C GLU A 137 -3.29 -10.90 6.02
N GLN A 138 -2.96 -12.13 6.46
CA GLN A 138 -1.68 -12.78 6.16
C GLN A 138 -1.72 -13.73 4.94
N ASP A 139 -2.90 -13.98 4.40
CA ASP A 139 -3.13 -14.70 3.14
C ASP A 139 -2.68 -13.87 1.92
N GLY A 140 -2.56 -12.54 2.07
CA GLY A 140 -2.05 -11.65 1.03
C GLY A 140 -0.57 -11.83 0.68
N ASN A 141 -0.13 -11.09 -0.35
CA ASN A 141 1.26 -11.09 -0.81
C ASN A 141 2.25 -10.41 0.16
N ASN A 142 1.73 -9.59 1.10
CA ASN A 142 2.56 -8.80 2.00
C ASN A 142 2.86 -9.61 3.28
N ILE A 143 4.14 -9.82 3.55
CA ILE A 143 4.63 -10.52 4.75
C ILE A 143 4.76 -9.53 5.91
N MET A 144 5.39 -8.38 5.62
CA MET A 144 5.64 -7.32 6.59
C MET A 144 5.83 -6.00 5.86
N ILE A 145 5.62 -4.88 6.56
CA ILE A 145 5.72 -3.55 5.99
C ILE A 145 6.56 -2.67 6.91
N LEU A 146 7.62 -2.06 6.40
CA LEU A 146 8.33 -0.99 7.07
C LEU A 146 7.71 0.34 6.65
N VAL A 147 7.13 1.06 7.60
CA VAL A 147 6.46 2.34 7.35
C VAL A 147 7.39 3.49 7.69
N GLU A 148 7.52 4.45 6.79
CA GLU A 148 8.23 5.72 7.03
C GLU A 148 7.24 6.72 7.65
N ARG A 149 7.50 7.14 8.91
CA ARG A 149 6.59 8.00 9.67
C ARG A 149 6.33 9.33 8.97
N SER A 150 7.34 9.88 8.29
CA SER A 150 7.21 11.14 7.57
C SER A 150 6.24 11.08 6.37
N ALA A 151 5.77 9.90 5.96
CA ALA A 151 4.71 9.72 4.96
C ALA A 151 3.31 9.57 5.57
N VAL A 152 3.20 9.41 6.89
CA VAL A 152 1.94 9.18 7.60
C VAL A 152 1.26 10.52 7.89
N ALA A 153 -0.02 10.63 7.54
CA ALA A 153 -0.86 11.78 7.88
C ALA A 153 -1.54 11.59 9.25
N SER A 154 -2.04 10.38 9.54
CA SER A 154 -2.71 10.10 10.81
C SER A 154 -2.70 8.61 11.13
N LEU A 155 -2.79 8.30 12.43
CA LEU A 155 -2.84 6.96 12.98
C LEU A 155 -4.12 6.80 13.80
N TYR A 156 -4.79 5.66 13.65
CA TYR A 156 -6.01 5.34 14.38
C TYR A 156 -5.94 3.95 15.01
N ASP A 157 -6.57 3.79 16.16
CA ASP A 157 -6.97 2.46 16.64
C ASP A 157 -7.98 1.87 15.65
N ALA A 158 -7.74 0.65 15.17
CA ALA A 158 -8.54 0.08 14.08
C ALA A 158 -10.00 -0.10 14.48
N LYS A 159 -10.26 -0.60 15.71
CA LYS A 159 -11.63 -0.80 16.21
C LYS A 159 -12.40 0.52 16.26
N THR A 160 -11.78 1.54 16.85
CA THR A 160 -12.39 2.86 17.00
C THR A 160 -12.65 3.51 15.64
N TYR A 161 -11.72 3.36 14.69
CA TYR A 161 -11.89 3.86 13.33
C TYR A 161 -13.06 3.18 12.63
N MET A 162 -13.13 1.85 12.67
CA MET A 162 -14.22 1.09 12.03
C MET A 162 -15.58 1.43 12.63
N GLN A 163 -15.66 1.63 13.95
CA GLN A 163 -16.90 2.08 14.59
C GLN A 163 -17.35 3.45 14.09
N ARG A 164 -16.44 4.43 14.02
CA ARG A 164 -16.76 5.78 13.50
C ARG A 164 -17.13 5.75 12.02
N LEU A 165 -16.45 4.91 11.25
CA LEU A 165 -16.71 4.72 9.83
C LEU A 165 -18.11 4.15 9.61
N GLN A 166 -18.48 3.11 10.37
CA GLN A 166 -19.81 2.51 10.33
C GLN A 166 -20.88 3.52 10.72
N GLN A 167 -20.70 4.26 11.81
CA GLN A 167 -21.66 5.30 12.23
C GLN A 167 -21.82 6.39 11.16
N ALA A 168 -20.73 6.83 10.54
CA ALA A 168 -20.78 7.80 9.44
C ALA A 168 -21.48 7.23 8.20
N PHE A 169 -21.29 5.94 7.91
CA PHE A 169 -21.97 5.26 6.83
C PHE A 169 -23.47 5.11 7.11
N ASP A 170 -23.85 4.69 8.30
CA ASP A 170 -25.27 4.54 8.69
C ASP A 170 -26.01 5.87 8.55
N ALA A 171 -25.41 6.97 9.05
CA ALA A 171 -25.96 8.31 8.91
C ALA A 171 -26.03 8.79 7.44
N PHE A 172 -25.11 8.34 6.58
CA PHE A 172 -25.16 8.61 5.15
C PHE A 172 -26.27 7.80 4.46
N LYS A 173 -26.38 6.51 4.80
CA LYS A 173 -27.37 5.57 4.27
C LYS A 173 -28.79 6.01 4.60
N GLU A 174 -29.02 6.55 5.79
CA GLU A 174 -30.33 7.12 6.18
C GLU A 174 -30.74 8.29 5.26
N LYS A 175 -29.79 9.13 4.86
CA LYS A 175 -30.06 10.34 4.05
C LYS A 175 -30.09 10.08 2.54
N HIS A 176 -29.31 9.12 2.07
CA HIS A 176 -29.04 8.91 0.64
C HIS A 176 -29.50 7.55 0.12
N GLY A 177 -29.85 6.63 1.01
CA GLY A 177 -30.37 5.31 0.66
C GLY A 177 -31.69 5.39 -0.11
N ARG A 178 -31.88 4.48 -1.06
CA ARG A 178 -33.08 4.38 -1.87
C ARG A 178 -33.58 2.93 -1.88
N PRO A 179 -34.90 2.70 -1.99
CA PRO A 179 -35.42 1.35 -2.19
C PRO A 179 -34.75 0.65 -3.38
N GLY A 180 -34.27 -0.58 -3.18
CA GLY A 180 -33.57 -1.36 -4.19
C GLY A 180 -32.11 -0.98 -4.43
N MET A 181 -31.55 -0.01 -3.70
CA MET A 181 -30.12 0.29 -3.75
C MET A 181 -29.32 -0.79 -3.03
N LEU A 182 -28.32 -1.35 -3.73
CA LEU A 182 -27.41 -2.33 -3.14
C LEU A 182 -26.52 -1.68 -2.09
N GLU A 183 -26.16 -2.43 -1.05
CA GLU A 183 -25.32 -1.92 0.05
C GLU A 183 -23.94 -1.49 -0.45
N ASP A 184 -23.31 -2.28 -1.33
CA ASP A 184 -22.07 -1.92 -2.00
C ASP A 184 -22.19 -0.61 -2.80
N GLU A 185 -23.35 -0.35 -3.41
CA GLU A 185 -23.57 0.92 -4.10
C GLU A 185 -23.60 2.10 -3.13
N CYS A 186 -24.24 1.92 -1.99
CA CYS A 186 -24.30 2.93 -0.95
C CYS A 186 -22.90 3.19 -0.35
N TRP A 187 -22.11 2.14 -0.07
CA TRP A 187 -20.72 2.28 0.37
C TRP A 187 -19.87 3.01 -0.67
N GLY A 188 -20.01 2.64 -1.94
CA GLY A 188 -19.35 3.32 -3.05
C GLY A 188 -19.68 4.81 -3.08
N ASP A 189 -20.96 5.18 -2.97
CA ASP A 189 -21.42 6.58 -2.95
C ASP A 189 -20.91 7.34 -1.72
N PHE A 190 -20.92 6.68 -0.55
CA PHE A 190 -20.39 7.22 0.69
C PHE A 190 -18.91 7.60 0.55
N TYR A 191 -18.06 6.67 0.09
CA TYR A 191 -16.64 6.95 -0.14
C TYR A 191 -16.44 7.99 -1.25
N PHE A 192 -17.24 7.94 -2.31
CA PHE A 192 -17.16 8.91 -3.40
C PHE A 192 -17.46 10.33 -2.92
N SER A 193 -18.47 10.52 -2.07
CA SER A 193 -18.83 11.82 -1.48
C SER A 193 -17.70 12.42 -0.63
N ARG A 194 -16.89 11.56 -0.01
CA ARG A 194 -15.71 11.93 0.79
C ARG A 194 -14.44 12.09 -0.06
N GLN A 195 -14.56 11.96 -1.38
CA GLN A 195 -13.44 11.95 -2.33
C GLN A 195 -12.45 10.81 -2.06
N GLU A 196 -12.89 9.73 -1.42
CA GLU A 196 -12.10 8.53 -1.16
C GLU A 196 -12.27 7.58 -2.37
N TYR A 197 -11.80 8.04 -3.55
CA TYR A 197 -12.14 7.41 -4.83
C TYR A 197 -11.61 5.99 -5.01
N ILE A 198 -10.51 5.62 -4.34
CA ILE A 198 -9.96 4.25 -4.39
C ILE A 198 -10.92 3.28 -3.70
N ASP A 199 -11.39 3.61 -2.50
CA ASP A 199 -12.39 2.81 -1.80
C ASP A 199 -13.71 2.79 -2.57
N ALA A 200 -14.16 3.94 -3.09
CA ALA A 200 -15.36 4.00 -3.94
C ALA A 200 -15.24 3.08 -5.16
N GLN A 201 -14.08 3.08 -5.85
CA GLN A 201 -13.82 2.19 -6.97
C GLN A 201 -13.92 0.71 -6.56
N ARG A 202 -13.44 0.33 -5.37
CA ARG A 202 -13.51 -1.05 -4.89
C ARG A 202 -14.95 -1.55 -4.84
N TYR A 203 -15.85 -0.78 -4.25
CA TYR A 203 -17.27 -1.14 -4.17
C TYR A 203 -17.96 -1.12 -5.54
N TYR A 204 -17.70 -0.10 -6.37
CA TYR A 204 -18.27 -0.08 -7.73
C TYR A 204 -17.76 -1.23 -8.61
N ARG A 205 -16.53 -1.70 -8.38
CA ARG A 205 -15.99 -2.87 -9.07
C ARG A 205 -16.74 -4.15 -8.69
N SER A 206 -17.03 -4.34 -7.39
CA SER A 206 -17.86 -5.46 -6.91
C SER A 206 -19.23 -5.48 -7.61
N LEU A 207 -19.89 -4.32 -7.71
CA LEU A 207 -21.17 -4.20 -8.41
C LEU A 207 -21.06 -4.52 -9.91
N TYR A 208 -20.02 -4.00 -10.58
CA TYR A 208 -19.76 -4.31 -11.98
C TYR A 208 -19.47 -5.80 -12.20
N GLU A 209 -18.77 -6.46 -11.28
CA GLU A 209 -18.50 -7.90 -11.37
C GLU A 209 -19.76 -8.74 -11.22
N GLN A 210 -20.74 -8.29 -10.41
CA GLN A 210 -22.05 -8.91 -10.26
C GLN A 210 -22.94 -8.74 -11.50
N ASP A 211 -22.95 -7.55 -12.10
CA ASP A 211 -23.67 -7.28 -13.34
C ASP A 211 -22.86 -6.36 -14.28
N ARG A 212 -22.16 -7.00 -15.22
CA ARG A 212 -21.28 -6.32 -16.19
C ARG A 212 -22.04 -5.54 -17.26
N SER A 213 -23.34 -5.79 -17.42
CA SER A 213 -24.18 -5.11 -18.42
C SER A 213 -24.81 -3.82 -17.88
N ASN A 214 -24.74 -3.62 -16.56
CA ASN A 214 -25.40 -2.50 -15.91
C ASN A 214 -24.69 -1.17 -16.20
N GLU A 215 -25.27 -0.35 -17.08
CA GLU A 215 -24.72 0.96 -17.44
C GLU A 215 -24.48 1.87 -16.22
N ARG A 216 -25.32 1.79 -15.19
CA ARG A 216 -25.18 2.61 -13.98
C ARG A 216 -23.88 2.27 -13.24
N PHE A 217 -23.59 0.98 -13.08
CA PHE A 217 -22.36 0.53 -12.39
C PHE A 217 -21.12 0.86 -13.22
N ILE A 218 -21.18 0.69 -14.54
CA ILE A 218 -20.10 1.10 -15.46
C ILE A 218 -19.82 2.61 -15.30
N LYS A 219 -20.85 3.46 -15.36
CA LYS A 219 -20.70 4.92 -15.23
C LYS A 219 -20.08 5.32 -13.88
N LYS A 220 -20.52 4.71 -12.78
CA LYS A 220 -19.95 4.97 -11.44
C LYS A 220 -18.49 4.53 -11.33
N LEU A 221 -18.17 3.33 -11.82
CA LEU A 221 -16.82 2.80 -11.85
C LEU A 221 -15.88 3.68 -12.68
N CYS A 222 -16.29 4.06 -13.90
CA CYS A 222 -15.53 4.95 -14.78
C CYS A 222 -15.31 6.31 -14.12
N THR A 223 -16.33 6.89 -13.49
CA THR A 223 -16.23 8.19 -12.80
C THR A 223 -15.24 8.13 -11.63
N ALA A 224 -15.28 7.08 -10.81
CA ALA A 224 -14.31 6.90 -9.72
C ALA A 224 -12.88 6.76 -10.26
N ARG A 225 -12.67 5.90 -11.27
CA ARG A 225 -11.37 5.72 -11.93
C ARG A 225 -10.85 7.01 -12.55
N TYR A 226 -11.71 7.79 -13.20
CA TYR A 226 -11.33 9.05 -13.81
C TYR A 226 -10.79 10.03 -12.77
N ASN A 227 -11.45 10.15 -11.61
CA ASN A 227 -10.99 11.00 -10.53
C ASN A 227 -9.64 10.53 -9.93
N ILE A 228 -9.41 9.21 -9.84
CA ILE A 228 -8.10 8.65 -9.46
C ILE A 228 -7.04 9.03 -10.49
N GLY A 229 -7.33 8.87 -11.79
CA GLY A 229 -6.44 9.27 -12.87
C GLY A 229 -6.11 10.77 -12.82
N VAL A 230 -7.09 11.64 -12.56
CA VAL A 230 -6.88 13.08 -12.37
C VAL A 230 -5.92 13.36 -11.21
N ARG A 231 -6.00 12.61 -10.10
CA ARG A 231 -5.05 12.74 -8.99
C ARG A 231 -3.64 12.38 -9.40
N HIS A 232 -3.44 11.29 -10.14
CA HIS A 232 -2.12 10.94 -10.67
C HIS A 232 -1.54 12.03 -11.57
N ILE A 233 -2.37 12.68 -12.40
CA ILE A 233 -1.94 13.83 -13.22
C ILE A 233 -1.46 14.98 -12.34
N LYS A 234 -2.21 15.32 -11.29
CA LYS A 234 -1.84 16.39 -10.34
C LYS A 234 -0.51 16.07 -9.63
N SER A 235 -0.29 14.80 -9.29
CA SER A 235 0.96 14.31 -8.71
C SER A 235 2.07 14.08 -9.74
N ARG A 236 1.90 14.51 -11.00
CA ARG A 236 2.84 14.34 -12.13
C ARG A 236 3.21 12.89 -12.43
N ASN A 237 2.41 11.93 -11.95
CA ASN A 237 2.55 10.52 -12.25
C ASN A 237 1.81 10.18 -13.56
N TYR A 238 2.34 10.69 -14.67
CA TYR A 238 1.67 10.62 -15.98
C TYR A 238 1.54 9.19 -16.51
N SER A 239 2.51 8.31 -16.24
CA SER A 239 2.45 6.91 -16.66
C SER A 239 1.27 6.17 -16.03
N GLN A 240 1.04 6.36 -14.73
CA GLN A 240 -0.08 5.73 -14.06
C GLN A 240 -1.42 6.35 -14.48
N ALA A 241 -1.45 7.68 -14.66
CA ALA A 241 -2.64 8.35 -15.19
C ALA A 241 -3.03 7.82 -16.57
N LEU A 242 -2.06 7.63 -17.48
CA LEU A 242 -2.27 7.10 -18.83
C LEU A 242 -2.94 5.72 -18.78
N ARG A 243 -2.35 4.80 -18.01
CA ARG A 243 -2.88 3.44 -17.83
C ARG A 243 -4.32 3.44 -17.30
N ILE A 244 -4.66 4.35 -16.38
CA ILE A 244 -6.02 4.48 -15.85
C ILE A 244 -6.99 4.95 -16.93
N MET A 245 -6.61 5.93 -17.77
CA MET A 245 -7.46 6.42 -18.86
C MET A 245 -7.73 5.31 -19.90
N GLU A 246 -6.71 4.52 -20.26
CA GLU A 246 -6.86 3.35 -21.13
C GLU A 246 -7.86 2.33 -20.55
N GLN A 247 -7.78 2.06 -19.24
CA GLN A 247 -8.69 1.15 -18.56
C GLN A 247 -10.14 1.65 -18.52
N ILE A 248 -10.34 2.97 -18.49
CA ILE A 248 -11.68 3.57 -18.59
C ILE A 248 -12.23 3.36 -19.99
N LEU A 249 -11.45 3.65 -21.03
CA LEU A 249 -11.89 3.50 -22.42
C LEU A 249 -12.12 2.04 -22.84
N LYS A 250 -11.46 1.08 -22.17
CA LYS A 250 -11.78 -0.35 -22.33
C LYS A 250 -13.16 -0.71 -21.77
N LEU A 251 -13.63 -0.02 -20.74
CA LEU A 251 -14.96 -0.24 -20.14
C LEU A 251 -16.05 0.56 -20.87
N ASP A 252 -15.74 1.82 -21.21
CA ASP A 252 -16.63 2.74 -21.92
C ASP A 252 -15.83 3.45 -23.03
N PRO A 253 -15.84 2.88 -24.26
CA PRO A 253 -15.13 3.45 -25.40
C PRO A 253 -15.57 4.88 -25.78
N HIS A 254 -16.77 5.30 -25.35
CA HIS A 254 -17.33 6.61 -25.66
C HIS A 254 -17.13 7.63 -24.55
N HIS A 255 -16.31 7.32 -23.53
CA HIS A 255 -16.04 8.21 -22.41
C HIS A 255 -15.18 9.43 -22.82
N LYS A 256 -15.85 10.48 -23.31
CA LYS A 256 -15.23 11.70 -23.89
C LYS A 256 -14.08 12.27 -23.08
N HIS A 257 -14.27 12.50 -21.78
CA HIS A 257 -13.24 13.10 -20.93
C HIS A 257 -11.99 12.23 -20.74
N ALA A 258 -12.13 10.90 -20.83
CA ALA A 258 -11.00 10.00 -20.69
C ALA A 258 -10.19 9.97 -22.00
N ALA A 259 -10.87 9.97 -23.15
CA ALA A 259 -10.25 10.07 -24.46
C ALA A 259 -9.43 11.37 -24.61
N GLU A 260 -10.03 12.51 -24.28
CA GLU A 260 -9.33 13.81 -24.32
C GLU A 260 -8.11 13.85 -23.39
N LYS A 261 -8.20 13.22 -22.21
CA LYS A 261 -7.06 13.16 -21.28
C LYS A 261 -5.97 12.21 -21.76
N LEU A 262 -6.34 11.09 -22.37
CA LEU A 262 -5.39 10.11 -22.90
C LEU A 262 -4.51 10.77 -23.97
N GLU A 263 -5.11 11.43 -24.96
CA GLU A 263 -4.39 12.12 -26.04
C GLU A 263 -3.39 13.16 -25.49
N LYS A 264 -3.83 13.96 -24.51
CA LYS A 264 -2.97 14.96 -23.85
C LYS A 264 -1.81 14.31 -23.09
N LEU A 265 -2.03 13.17 -22.46
CA LEU A 265 -1.00 12.44 -21.72
C LEU A 265 0.03 11.82 -22.67
N GLU A 266 -0.40 11.21 -23.76
CA GLU A 266 0.48 10.64 -24.79
C GLU A 266 1.38 11.73 -25.40
N ALA A 267 0.79 12.86 -25.78
CA ALA A 267 1.53 14.00 -26.32
C ALA A 267 2.53 14.59 -25.30
N HIS A 268 2.19 14.58 -24.01
CA HIS A 268 3.10 15.06 -22.96
C HIS A 268 4.27 14.10 -22.74
N ILE A 269 4.00 12.79 -22.72
CA ILE A 269 5.02 11.75 -22.50
C ILE A 269 5.97 11.67 -23.69
N SER A 270 5.46 11.75 -24.93
CA SER A 270 6.28 11.69 -26.14
C SER A 270 7.24 12.87 -26.27
N LYS A 271 6.84 14.08 -25.87
CA LYS A 271 7.70 15.28 -25.85
C LYS A 271 8.82 15.24 -24.80
N ARG A 272 8.78 14.32 -23.85
CA ARG A 272 9.75 14.18 -22.75
C ARG A 272 10.63 12.94 -22.88
N ARG A 273 10.42 12.12 -23.92
CA ARG A 273 11.34 11.07 -24.35
C ARG A 273 12.36 11.66 -25.30
#